data_AF-A0A0L8ICK5-F1
#
_entry.id   AF-A0A0L8ICK5-F1
#
_cell.length_a   1.000
_cell.length_b   1.000
_cell.length_c   1.000
_cell.angle_alpha   90.00
_cell.angle_beta   90.00
_cell.angle_gamma   90.00
#
_symmetry.space_group_name_H-M   'P 1'
#
loop_
_entity.id
_entity.type
_entity.pdbx_description
1 polymer ?
#
loop_
_entity_poly.entity_id
_entity_poly.type
_entity_poly.pdbx_seq_one_letter_code
_entity_poly.pdbx_strand_id
1 'polypeptide(L)'
;MRVRFSRHQSAELFAEQFLKLSKGRLPIDEEQFLTLSPICNSTHSIDDLVDEIFPNLLHNYSNTNWILHNINNMLLNKLLREIFTYNNSIDSVVDDQDTPQCLQLKNGTPIMLLRNLSQPKLCNGTRLIMYKLMRNCIEANILIGYDKGDTVFIPHMPVIPSNVPFQFKQLQFPIRISFAMSINNNFQKSSLVVDDQDSFNYPIEFFNSLQPQ
;
A
#
# COMPACT_ATOMS: atom_id res chain seq x y z
N MET A 1 4.64 -26.73 -1.56
CA MET A 1 3.79 -25.52 -1.42
C MET A 1 2.70 -25.59 -2.49
N ARG A 2 1.43 -25.79 -2.12
CA ARG A 2 0.30 -25.85 -3.07
C ARG A 2 -0.57 -24.62 -2.82
N VAL A 3 -0.46 -23.63 -3.70
CA VAL A 3 -1.36 -22.47 -3.73
C VAL A 3 -2.39 -22.75 -4.82
N ARG A 4 -3.66 -22.88 -4.45
CA ARG A 4 -4.76 -22.93 -5.41
C ARG A 4 -5.15 -21.50 -5.75
N PHE A 5 -4.77 -21.02 -6.93
CA PHE A 5 -5.23 -19.75 -7.45
C PHE A 5 -6.54 -19.95 -8.24
N SER A 6 -7.51 -19.09 -7.95
CA SER A 6 -8.82 -19.01 -8.59
C SER A 6 -8.66 -18.66 -10.08
N ARG A 7 -8.83 -19.66 -10.97
CA ARG A 7 -9.22 -19.62 -12.41
C ARG A 7 -8.78 -18.41 -13.29
N HIS A 8 -7.69 -17.72 -12.98
CA HIS A 8 -7.10 -16.69 -13.84
C HIS A 8 -5.92 -17.28 -14.61
N GLN A 9 -6.07 -17.35 -15.94
CA GLN A 9 -5.09 -17.94 -16.86
C GLN A 9 -3.68 -17.29 -16.72
N SER A 10 -3.60 -16.01 -16.35
CA SER A 10 -2.34 -15.29 -16.13
C SER A 10 -1.59 -15.72 -14.87
N ALA A 11 -2.29 -16.02 -13.76
CA ALA A 11 -1.68 -16.43 -12.50
C ALA A 11 -1.17 -17.88 -12.57
N GLU A 12 -1.89 -18.75 -13.29
CA GLU A 12 -1.48 -20.13 -13.54
C GLU A 12 -0.20 -20.18 -14.41
N LEU A 13 -0.16 -19.38 -15.49
CA LEU A 13 1.03 -19.22 -16.32
C LEU A 13 2.24 -18.69 -15.53
N PHE A 14 2.04 -17.70 -14.67
CA PHE A 14 3.09 -17.18 -13.79
C PHE A 14 3.61 -18.25 -12.81
N ALA A 15 2.71 -18.98 -12.16
CA ALA A 15 3.08 -20.03 -11.21
C ALA A 15 3.85 -21.18 -11.89
N GLU A 16 3.43 -21.60 -13.08
CA GLU A 16 4.16 -22.60 -13.87
C GLU A 16 5.54 -22.12 -14.29
N GLN A 17 5.66 -20.86 -14.73
CA GLN A 17 6.93 -20.27 -15.14
C GLN A 17 7.89 -20.09 -13.96
N PHE A 18 7.39 -19.64 -12.80
CA PHE A 18 8.17 -19.56 -11.57
C PHE A 18 8.62 -20.95 -11.09
N LEU A 19 7.78 -21.97 -11.26
CA LEU A 19 8.16 -23.36 -10.97
C LEU A 19 9.23 -23.88 -11.94
N LYS A 20 9.22 -23.46 -13.21
CA LYS A 20 10.29 -23.76 -14.18
C LYS A 20 11.59 -23.08 -13.79
N LEU A 21 11.54 -21.81 -13.36
CA LEU A 21 12.70 -21.06 -12.86
C LEU A 21 13.34 -21.75 -11.65
N SER A 22 12.55 -22.05 -10.60
CA SER A 22 13.05 -22.72 -9.38
C SER A 22 13.64 -24.11 -9.63
N LYS A 23 13.24 -24.77 -10.72
CA LYS A 23 13.76 -26.08 -11.14
C LYS A 23 14.92 -25.97 -12.14
N GLY A 24 15.36 -24.77 -12.50
CA GLY A 24 16.41 -24.55 -13.51
C GLY A 24 16.01 -25.00 -14.91
N ARG A 25 14.72 -24.93 -15.26
CA ARG A 25 14.15 -25.44 -16.53
C ARG A 25 13.65 -24.32 -17.45
N LEU A 26 14.13 -23.10 -17.27
CA LEU A 26 13.79 -22.03 -18.23
C LEU A 26 14.59 -22.23 -19.52
N PRO A 27 13.99 -21.90 -20.68
CA PRO A 27 14.71 -21.91 -21.94
C PRO A 27 15.87 -20.92 -21.88
N ILE A 28 16.95 -21.32 -22.53
CA ILE A 28 18.16 -20.52 -22.68
C ILE A 28 18.14 -20.01 -24.12
N ASP A 29 18.42 -18.72 -24.30
CA ASP A 29 18.51 -18.12 -25.63
C ASP A 29 19.82 -18.49 -26.35
N GLU A 30 19.99 -17.98 -27.56
CA GLU A 30 21.16 -18.24 -28.41
C GLU A 30 22.46 -17.70 -27.79
N GLU A 31 22.38 -16.77 -26.84
CA GLU A 31 23.50 -16.16 -26.12
C GLU A 31 23.79 -16.82 -24.77
N GLN A 32 23.15 -17.95 -24.47
CA GLN A 32 23.27 -18.69 -23.21
C GLN A 32 22.64 -18.01 -21.98
N PHE A 33 21.76 -17.02 -22.17
CA PHE A 33 21.02 -16.39 -21.08
C PHE A 33 19.63 -17.01 -20.88
N LEU A 34 19.13 -16.95 -19.64
CA LEU A 34 17.78 -17.42 -19.34
C LEU A 34 16.74 -16.50 -19.98
N THR A 35 15.85 -17.05 -20.79
CA THR A 35 14.72 -16.30 -21.32
C THR A 35 13.67 -16.11 -20.22
N LEU A 36 13.60 -14.89 -19.68
CA LEU A 36 12.70 -14.50 -18.60
C LEU A 36 11.40 -13.85 -19.09
N SER A 37 11.23 -13.58 -20.39
CA SER A 37 9.96 -13.08 -20.94
C SER A 37 8.92 -14.21 -20.98
N PRO A 38 7.71 -14.05 -20.40
CA PRO A 38 7.04 -12.80 -19.98
C PRO A 38 7.05 -12.53 -18.47
N ILE A 39 7.88 -13.21 -17.68
CA ILE A 39 7.96 -13.06 -16.21
C ILE A 39 8.52 -11.68 -15.82
N CYS A 40 9.42 -11.13 -16.63
CA CYS A 40 10.08 -9.85 -16.40
C CYS A 40 10.16 -9.03 -17.70
N ASN A 41 10.09 -7.71 -17.55
CA ASN A 41 10.51 -6.78 -18.61
C ASN A 41 12.03 -6.63 -18.53
N SER A 42 12.71 -6.73 -19.66
CA SER A 42 14.16 -6.49 -19.73
C SER A 42 14.41 -4.99 -19.87
N THR A 43 15.34 -4.44 -19.09
CA THR A 43 15.84 -3.07 -19.23
C THR A 43 17.27 -3.09 -19.74
N HIS A 44 17.69 -2.00 -20.40
CA HIS A 44 19.02 -1.94 -21.05
C HIS A 44 20.13 -1.49 -20.09
N SER A 45 19.78 -0.92 -18.94
CA SER A 45 20.74 -0.51 -17.90
C SER A 45 20.15 -0.57 -16.50
N ILE A 46 21.03 -0.50 -15.49
CA ILE A 46 20.64 -0.32 -14.09
C ILE A 46 19.99 1.05 -13.89
N ASP A 47 20.47 2.09 -14.57
CA ASP A 47 19.93 3.44 -14.44
C ASP A 47 18.49 3.50 -14.96
N ASP A 48 18.18 2.87 -16.10
CA ASP A 48 16.81 2.76 -16.61
C ASP A 48 15.89 2.02 -15.63
N LEU A 49 16.40 0.96 -14.98
CA LEU A 49 15.67 0.22 -13.96
C LEU A 49 15.41 1.09 -12.72
N VAL A 50 16.41 1.86 -12.28
CA VAL A 50 16.30 2.77 -11.14
C VAL A 50 15.30 3.87 -11.45
N ASP A 51 15.33 4.46 -12.64
CA ASP A 51 14.40 5.51 -13.04
C ASP A 51 12.97 4.99 -13.27
N GLU A 52 12.79 3.77 -13.78
CA GLU A 52 11.47 3.12 -13.87
C GLU A 52 10.86 2.84 -12.49
N ILE A 53 11.66 2.40 -11.51
CA ILE A 53 11.14 2.02 -10.19
C ILE A 53 11.08 3.24 -9.25
N PHE A 54 12.04 4.16 -9.34
CA PHE A 54 12.23 5.33 -8.47
C PHE A 54 12.67 6.56 -9.27
N PRO A 55 11.75 7.22 -10.00
CA PRO A 55 12.10 8.37 -10.83
C PRO A 55 12.71 9.50 -9.98
N ASN A 56 13.82 10.08 -10.41
CA ASN A 56 14.52 11.16 -9.69
C ASN A 56 15.04 10.78 -8.29
N LEU A 57 15.43 9.51 -8.07
CA LEU A 57 15.96 9.04 -6.79
C LEU A 57 17.14 9.89 -6.29
N LEU A 58 18.07 10.25 -7.18
CA LEU A 58 19.25 11.07 -6.84
C LEU A 58 18.90 12.46 -6.28
N HIS A 59 17.73 13.00 -6.65
CA HIS A 59 17.26 14.28 -6.12
C HIS A 59 16.52 14.12 -4.79
N ASN A 60 15.82 13.00 -4.61
CA ASN A 60 14.86 12.82 -3.52
C ASN A 60 15.31 11.83 -2.42
N TYR A 61 16.48 11.20 -2.54
CA TYR A 61 16.93 10.15 -1.60
C TYR A 61 17.05 10.64 -0.13
N SER A 62 17.25 11.95 0.08
CA SER A 62 17.30 12.53 1.43
C SER A 62 15.90 12.78 2.00
N ASN A 63 14.86 12.80 1.16
CA ASN A 63 13.49 13.01 1.55
C ASN A 63 12.81 11.69 1.91
N THR A 64 12.85 11.34 3.20
CA THR A 64 12.23 10.11 3.72
C THR A 64 10.74 10.01 3.41
N ASN A 65 10.01 11.14 3.42
CA ASN A 65 8.57 11.14 3.12
C ASN A 65 8.29 10.80 1.66
N TRP A 66 9.11 11.32 0.75
CA TRP A 66 9.02 11.01 -0.68
C TRP A 66 9.28 9.53 -0.94
N ILE A 67 10.37 8.98 -0.37
CA ILE A 67 10.68 7.55 -0.50
C ILE A 67 9.52 6.70 0.05
N LEU A 68 9.02 7.07 1.23
CA LEU A 68 7.95 6.33 1.88
C LEU A 68 6.65 6.35 1.07
N HIS A 69 6.31 7.50 0.50
CA HIS A 69 5.14 7.65 -0.36
C HIS A 69 5.26 6.77 -1.61
N ASN A 70 6.40 6.79 -2.30
CA ASN A 70 6.61 5.98 -3.50
C ASN A 70 6.58 4.48 -3.23
N ILE A 71 7.24 4.02 -2.15
CA ILE A 71 7.20 2.60 -1.77
C ILE A 71 5.76 2.17 -1.48
N ASN A 72 5.02 2.96 -0.71
CA ASN A 72 3.63 2.64 -0.38
C ASN A 72 2.73 2.61 -1.62
N ASN A 73 2.88 3.56 -2.55
CA ASN A 73 2.12 3.58 -3.80
C ASN A 73 2.48 2.40 -4.71
N MET A 74 3.76 2.07 -4.83
CA MET A 74 4.22 0.90 -5.59
C MET A 74 3.62 -0.39 -5.03
N LEU A 75 3.66 -0.57 -3.71
CA LEU A 75 3.10 -1.76 -3.04
C LEU A 75 1.57 -1.81 -3.15
N LEU A 76 0.90 -0.67 -3.04
CA LEU A 76 -0.54 -0.58 -3.31
C LEU A 76 -0.85 -1.03 -4.74
N ASN A 77 -0.12 -0.54 -5.74
CA ASN A 77 -0.35 -0.87 -7.15
C ASN A 77 -0.14 -2.37 -7.43
N LYS A 78 0.79 -3.02 -6.74
CA LYS A 78 1.03 -4.47 -6.86
C LYS A 78 -0.12 -5.35 -6.32
N LEU A 79 -0.99 -4.84 -5.45
CA LEU A 79 -2.16 -5.61 -5.00
C LEU A 79 -3.14 -5.82 -6.15
N LEU A 80 -3.48 -7.06 -6.50
CA LEU A 80 -4.42 -7.42 -7.58
C LEU A 80 -5.91 -7.20 -7.22
N ARG A 81 -6.20 -6.29 -6.28
CA ARG A 81 -7.54 -6.05 -5.74
C ARG A 81 -8.15 -4.77 -6.32
N GLU A 82 -9.47 -4.69 -6.25
CA GLU A 82 -10.24 -3.52 -6.68
C GLU A 82 -9.76 -2.26 -5.95
N ILE A 83 -9.55 -1.19 -6.74
CA ILE A 83 -9.17 0.12 -6.24
C ILE A 83 -10.43 0.86 -5.82
N PHE A 84 -10.48 1.23 -4.55
CA PHE A 84 -11.43 2.17 -4.01
C PHE A 84 -10.79 3.56 -4.02
N THR A 85 -11.41 4.46 -4.78
CA THR A 85 -10.96 5.84 -4.92
C THR A 85 -11.89 6.74 -4.14
N TYR A 86 -11.35 7.45 -3.15
CA TYR A 86 -12.05 8.54 -2.47
C TYR A 86 -11.46 9.86 -2.94
N ASN A 87 -12.26 10.58 -3.72
CA ASN A 87 -11.99 11.97 -4.02
C ASN A 87 -12.36 12.77 -2.77
N ASN A 88 -11.39 13.41 -2.13
CA ASN A 88 -11.70 14.37 -1.08
C ASN A 88 -12.71 15.37 -1.63
N SER A 89 -13.84 15.55 -0.94
CA SER A 89 -14.89 16.47 -1.36
C SER A 89 -14.30 17.89 -1.37
N ILE A 90 -14.10 18.42 -2.57
CA ILE A 90 -13.75 19.82 -2.80
C ILE A 90 -15.06 20.60 -2.86
N ASP A 91 -15.48 21.22 -1.75
CA ASP A 91 -16.48 22.30 -1.78
C ASP A 91 -15.83 23.68 -2.10
N SER A 92 -14.63 23.71 -2.70
CA SER A 92 -13.94 24.99 -2.97
C SER A 92 -13.17 24.96 -4.29
N VAL A 93 -13.65 25.78 -5.22
CA VAL A 93 -13.04 26.24 -6.47
C VAL A 93 -11.56 25.90 -6.62
N VAL A 94 -11.26 25.17 -7.69
CA VAL A 94 -9.91 24.84 -8.16
C VAL A 94 -9.13 26.14 -8.36
N ASP A 95 -8.09 26.33 -7.56
CA ASP A 95 -6.98 27.22 -7.89
C ASP A 95 -5.68 26.42 -7.82
N ASP A 96 -4.76 26.80 -8.70
CA ASP A 96 -3.67 26.01 -9.24
C ASP A 96 -2.64 25.55 -8.18
N GLN A 97 -2.02 24.38 -8.43
CA GLN A 97 -0.82 23.77 -7.80
C GLN A 97 -0.89 22.80 -6.61
N ASP A 98 -2.00 22.63 -5.88
CA ASP A 98 -2.11 21.52 -4.91
C ASP A 98 -3.20 20.56 -5.37
N THR A 99 -2.79 19.50 -6.07
CA THR A 99 -3.72 18.48 -6.54
C THR A 99 -4.49 17.91 -5.35
N PRO A 100 -5.83 17.84 -5.43
CA PRO A 100 -6.64 17.27 -4.36
C PRO A 100 -6.14 15.86 -4.08
N GLN A 101 -5.67 15.63 -2.84
CA GLN A 101 -5.10 14.36 -2.41
C GLN A 101 -6.16 13.27 -2.51
N CYS A 102 -6.19 12.58 -3.64
CA CYS A 102 -7.08 11.48 -3.91
C CYS A 102 -6.61 10.28 -3.08
N LEU A 103 -7.45 9.81 -2.16
CA LEU A 103 -7.13 8.65 -1.34
C LEU A 103 -7.50 7.39 -2.13
N GLN A 104 -6.49 6.68 -2.63
CA GLN A 104 -6.65 5.38 -3.27
C GLN A 104 -6.31 4.26 -2.30
N LEU A 105 -7.22 3.32 -2.12
CA LEU A 105 -7.03 2.16 -1.23
C LEU A 105 -7.53 0.90 -1.92
N LYS A 106 -6.93 -0.24 -1.58
CA LYS A 106 -7.41 -1.57 -2.00
C LYS A 106 -7.76 -2.38 -0.77
N ASN A 107 -8.71 -3.31 -0.88
CA ASN A 107 -9.01 -4.23 0.22
C ASN A 107 -7.69 -4.90 0.70
N GLY A 108 -7.50 -4.99 2.01
CA GLY A 108 -6.29 -5.45 2.70
C GLY A 108 -5.07 -4.56 2.53
N THR A 109 -5.26 -3.27 2.28
CA THR A 109 -4.19 -2.28 2.41
C THR A 109 -3.94 -2.02 3.90
N PRO A 110 -2.70 -2.19 4.41
CA PRO A 110 -2.33 -1.73 5.74
C PRO A 110 -2.42 -0.21 5.79
N ILE A 111 -3.12 0.30 6.80
CA ILE A 111 -3.31 1.71 7.06
C ILE A 111 -2.94 2.03 8.51
N MET A 112 -2.62 3.29 8.78
CA MET A 112 -2.26 3.78 10.11
C MET A 112 -3.06 5.02 10.43
N LEU A 113 -3.62 5.08 11.64
CA LEU A 113 -4.27 6.30 12.14
C LEU A 113 -3.26 7.42 12.37
N LEU A 114 -3.62 8.62 11.93
CA LEU A 114 -2.85 9.86 12.11
C LEU A 114 -3.35 10.70 13.28
N ARG A 115 -4.54 10.38 13.80
CA ARG A 115 -5.18 11.10 14.92
C ARG A 115 -5.86 10.11 15.85
N ASN A 116 -6.06 10.54 17.08
CA ASN A 116 -6.81 9.77 18.07
C ASN A 116 -8.30 9.80 17.74
N LEU A 117 -8.94 8.63 17.72
CA LEU A 117 -10.39 8.46 17.57
C LEU A 117 -11.03 8.11 18.91
N SER A 118 -10.55 7.05 19.56
CA SER A 118 -11.06 6.57 20.86
C SER A 118 -9.92 5.94 21.64
N GLN A 119 -9.39 6.66 22.62
CA GLN A 119 -8.32 6.12 23.48
C GLN A 119 -8.89 5.10 24.48
N PRO A 120 -8.11 4.07 24.85
CA PRO A 120 -6.74 3.78 24.41
C PRO A 120 -6.65 3.00 23.08
N LYS A 121 -7.78 2.47 22.58
CA LYS A 121 -7.84 1.47 21.50
C LYS A 121 -7.47 2.00 20.11
N LEU A 122 -7.99 3.17 19.73
CA LEU A 122 -7.78 3.82 18.42
C LEU A 122 -7.07 5.16 18.61
N CYS A 123 -5.76 5.08 18.77
CA CYS A 123 -4.87 6.22 18.92
C CYS A 123 -3.98 6.43 17.67
N ASN A 124 -3.32 7.59 17.61
CA ASN A 124 -2.32 7.86 16.57
C ASN A 124 -1.26 6.75 16.55
N GLY A 125 -0.95 6.24 15.35
CA GLY A 125 -0.03 5.13 15.14
C GLY A 125 -0.68 3.74 15.18
N THR A 126 -1.96 3.62 15.54
CA THR A 126 -2.67 2.33 15.48
C THR A 126 -2.66 1.81 14.05
N ARG A 127 -2.12 0.62 13.84
CA ARG A 127 -2.07 -0.06 12.54
C ARG A 127 -3.31 -0.91 12.34
N LEU A 128 -3.93 -0.76 11.19
CA LEU A 128 -5.16 -1.42 10.81
C LEU A 128 -5.02 -2.02 9.41
N ILE A 129 -5.82 -3.01 9.10
CA ILE A 129 -5.94 -3.57 7.75
C ILE A 129 -7.29 -3.17 7.19
N MET A 130 -7.30 -2.45 6.08
CA MET A 130 -8.56 -2.03 5.47
C MET A 130 -9.33 -3.24 4.96
N TYR A 131 -10.59 -3.36 5.32
CA TYR A 131 -11.50 -4.36 4.77
C TYR A 131 -12.35 -3.77 3.65
N LYS A 132 -12.97 -2.61 3.91
CA LYS A 132 -13.92 -1.99 2.99
C LYS A 132 -13.92 -0.47 3.10
N LEU A 133 -13.95 0.20 1.95
CA LEU A 133 -14.21 1.63 1.88
C LEU A 133 -15.71 1.86 1.66
N MET A 134 -16.33 2.66 2.53
CA MET A 134 -17.72 3.09 2.41
C MET A 134 -17.77 4.61 2.24
N ARG A 135 -18.95 5.16 1.92
CA ARG A 135 -19.11 6.61 1.65
C ARG A 135 -18.57 7.50 2.79
N ASN A 136 -18.84 7.13 4.04
CA ASN A 136 -18.56 7.96 5.21
C ASN A 136 -17.61 7.32 6.23
N CYS A 137 -17.20 6.07 6.02
CA CYS A 137 -16.33 5.35 6.94
C CYS A 137 -15.46 4.33 6.21
N ILE A 138 -14.36 3.96 6.86
CA ILE A 138 -13.54 2.82 6.47
C ILE A 138 -13.75 1.72 7.50
N GLU A 139 -14.12 0.54 7.05
CA GLU A 139 -14.12 -0.67 7.86
C GLU A 139 -12.72 -1.27 7.84
N ALA A 140 -12.13 -1.47 9.01
CA ALA A 140 -10.78 -2.00 9.13
C ALA A 140 -10.62 -2.84 10.40
N ASN A 141 -9.66 -3.76 10.42
CA ASN A 141 -9.36 -4.57 11.60
C ASN A 141 -8.03 -4.14 12.23
N ILE A 142 -7.94 -4.17 13.56
CA ILE A 142 -6.70 -3.85 14.26
C ILE A 142 -5.64 -4.93 14.00
N LEU A 143 -4.49 -4.51 13.49
CA LEU A 143 -3.42 -5.43 13.09
C LEU A 143 -2.58 -5.94 14.26
N ILE A 144 -2.33 -5.07 15.25
CA ILE A 144 -1.33 -5.29 16.31
C ILE A 144 -1.87 -4.75 17.64
N GLY A 145 -1.46 -5.36 18.74
CA GLY A 145 -1.79 -4.92 20.10
C GLY A 145 -2.78 -5.83 20.80
N TYR A 146 -3.31 -5.35 21.92
CA TYR A 146 -4.26 -6.11 22.74
C TYR A 146 -5.58 -6.34 22.02
N ASP A 147 -6.09 -5.32 21.32
CA ASP A 147 -7.35 -5.36 20.58
C ASP A 147 -7.18 -5.95 19.16
N LYS A 148 -6.14 -6.77 18.91
CA LYS A 148 -5.86 -7.34 17.58
C LYS A 148 -7.05 -8.17 17.08
N GLY A 149 -7.41 -7.95 15.82
CA GLY A 149 -8.51 -8.64 15.14
C GLY A 149 -9.84 -7.90 15.25
N ASP A 150 -9.98 -6.96 16.18
CA ASP A 150 -11.23 -6.21 16.34
C ASP A 150 -11.52 -5.36 15.10
N THR A 151 -12.76 -5.46 14.61
CA THR A 151 -13.28 -4.61 13.53
C THR A 151 -13.65 -3.24 14.09
N VAL A 152 -13.20 -2.19 13.40
CA VAL A 152 -13.44 -0.79 13.74
C VAL A 152 -13.85 0.01 12.51
N PHE A 153 -14.59 1.09 12.73
CA PHE A 153 -15.02 2.01 11.68
C PHE A 153 -14.32 3.35 11.87
N ILE A 154 -13.59 3.78 10.85
CA ILE A 154 -12.85 5.05 10.84
C ILE A 154 -13.73 6.09 10.14
N PRO A 155 -14.26 7.09 10.86
CA PRO A 155 -15.03 8.17 10.25
C PRO A 155 -14.11 9.23 9.62
N HIS A 156 -14.71 10.11 8.82
CA HIS A 156 -14.08 11.36 8.41
C HIS A 156 -13.80 12.27 9.61
N MET A 157 -12.70 13.01 9.55
CA MET A 157 -12.37 14.07 10.49
C MET A 157 -12.26 15.43 9.79
N PRO A 158 -12.75 16.51 10.41
CA PRO A 158 -12.53 17.85 9.89
C PRO A 158 -11.06 18.26 10.08
N VAL A 159 -10.43 18.67 8.99
CA VAL A 159 -9.12 19.30 8.94
C VAL A 159 -9.33 20.77 8.61
N ILE A 160 -8.78 21.65 9.46
CA ILE A 160 -8.80 23.09 9.26
C ILE A 160 -7.38 23.50 8.86
N PRO A 161 -7.13 23.90 7.61
CA PRO A 161 -5.85 24.46 7.21
C PRO A 161 -5.63 25.79 7.95
N SER A 162 -4.45 25.95 8.54
CA SER A 162 -4.12 27.11 9.40
C SER A 162 -3.49 28.28 8.62
N ASN A 163 -3.06 28.06 7.38
CA ASN A 163 -2.23 28.98 6.59
C ASN A 163 -2.97 29.60 5.38
N VAL A 164 -4.30 29.73 5.44
CA VAL A 164 -5.11 30.25 4.32
C VAL A 164 -5.89 31.51 4.75
N PRO A 165 -6.08 32.49 3.84
CA PRO A 165 -6.74 33.76 4.16
C PRO A 165 -8.24 33.63 4.47
N PHE A 166 -8.83 32.45 4.25
CA PHE A 166 -10.21 32.12 4.59
C PHE A 166 -10.29 30.75 5.27
N GLN A 167 -11.16 30.59 6.25
CA GLN A 167 -11.30 29.35 7.01
C GLN A 167 -12.32 28.43 6.32
N PHE A 168 -11.85 27.28 5.82
CA PHE A 168 -12.73 26.21 5.33
C PHE A 168 -12.40 24.89 6.04
N LYS A 169 -13.38 23.98 6.13
CA LYS A 169 -13.23 22.66 6.75
C LYS A 169 -13.16 21.62 5.65
N GLN A 170 -12.07 20.87 5.57
CA GLN A 170 -11.98 19.69 4.72
C GLN A 170 -12.32 18.44 5.53
N LEU A 171 -13.17 17.56 5.01
CA LEU A 171 -13.39 16.24 5.61
C LEU A 171 -12.43 15.25 4.96
N GLN A 172 -11.60 14.62 5.77
CA GLN A 172 -10.63 13.62 5.32
C GLN A 172 -10.61 12.45 6.31
N PHE A 173 -10.33 11.25 5.83
CA PHE A 173 -10.02 10.14 6.73
C PHE A 173 -8.68 10.41 7.43
N PRO A 174 -8.59 10.29 8.76
CA PRO A 174 -7.36 10.54 9.51
C PRO A 174 -6.40 9.34 9.41
N ILE A 175 -6.07 8.89 8.20
CA ILE A 175 -5.23 7.72 7.95
C ILE A 175 -4.14 7.98 6.93
N ARG A 176 -3.14 7.09 6.89
CA ARG A 176 -2.19 6.94 5.78
C ARG A 176 -1.99 5.46 5.45
N ILE A 177 -1.57 5.17 4.21
CA ILE A 177 -1.08 3.83 3.84
C ILE A 177 0.21 3.54 4.63
N SER A 178 0.37 2.30 5.08
CA SER A 178 1.47 1.90 5.95
C SER A 178 2.03 0.51 5.61
N PHE A 179 2.34 0.25 4.34
CA PHE A 179 3.14 -0.94 3.99
C PHE A 179 4.58 -0.79 4.46
N ALA A 180 5.11 0.42 4.35
CA ALA A 180 6.40 0.79 4.89
C ALA A 180 6.25 1.94 5.88
N MET A 181 7.18 2.03 6.82
CA MET A 181 7.35 3.17 7.71
C MET A 181 8.82 3.43 8.04
N SER A 182 9.15 4.69 8.33
CA SER A 182 10.44 5.05 8.88
C SER A 182 10.47 4.77 10.38
N ILE A 183 11.54 4.13 10.84
CA ILE A 183 11.93 4.10 12.25
C ILE A 183 12.66 5.40 12.51
N ASN A 184 12.10 6.29 13.33
CA ASN A 184 12.86 7.40 13.86
C ASN A 184 13.73 6.90 15.02
N ASN A 185 14.95 6.44 14.72
CA ASN A 185 15.94 6.25 15.78
C ASN A 185 16.43 7.64 16.18
N ASN A 186 16.25 8.03 17.45
CA ASN A 186 16.77 9.28 18.02
C ASN A 186 18.31 9.43 17.92
N PHE A 187 18.99 8.46 17.29
CA PHE A 187 20.40 8.49 16.93
C PHE A 187 20.53 8.40 15.40
N GLN A 188 20.40 9.56 14.76
CA GLN A 188 20.92 9.95 13.43
C GLN A 188 20.60 9.13 12.17
N LYS A 189 19.71 8.13 12.16
CA LYS A 189 19.28 7.53 10.89
C LYS A 189 17.87 6.96 10.91
N SER A 190 17.04 7.41 9.98
CA SER A 190 15.75 6.79 9.70
C SER A 190 15.94 5.50 8.91
N SER A 191 15.57 4.34 9.49
CA SER A 191 15.57 3.06 8.77
C SER A 191 14.17 2.74 8.25
N LEU A 192 14.04 2.15 7.06
CA LEU A 192 12.75 1.71 6.53
C LEU A 192 12.45 0.29 7.00
N VAL A 193 11.21 0.04 7.44
CA VAL A 193 10.67 -1.30 7.68
C VAL A 193 9.55 -1.52 6.69
N VAL A 194 9.60 -2.63 5.98
CA VAL A 194 8.51 -3.13 5.11
C VAL A 194 7.76 -4.19 5.91
N ASP A 195 6.46 -4.01 6.08
CA ASP A 195 5.59 -5.00 6.71
C ASP A 195 5.29 -6.10 5.68
N ASP A 196 6.05 -7.19 5.74
CA ASP A 196 5.82 -8.39 4.92
C ASP A 196 4.55 -9.12 5.39
N GLN A 197 3.63 -9.38 4.46
CA GLN A 197 2.41 -10.17 4.67
C GLN A 197 2.70 -11.55 5.28
N ASP A 198 3.91 -12.08 5.10
CA ASP A 198 4.31 -13.43 5.52
C ASP A 198 4.62 -13.56 7.03
N SER A 199 4.65 -12.46 7.77
CA SER A 199 4.89 -12.48 9.22
C SER A 199 3.61 -12.54 10.07
N PHE A 200 2.44 -12.48 9.41
CA PHE A 200 1.15 -12.59 10.07
C PHE A 200 0.48 -13.91 9.69
N ASN A 201 0.41 -14.85 10.62
CA ASN A 201 -0.52 -15.97 10.53
C ASN A 201 -1.95 -15.40 10.48
N TYR A 202 -2.44 -15.14 9.28
CA TYR A 202 -3.85 -14.89 9.02
C TYR A 202 -4.60 -16.18 9.33
N PRO A 203 -5.64 -16.16 10.18
CA PRO A 203 -6.54 -17.29 10.30
C PRO A 203 -7.05 -17.63 8.90
N ILE A 204 -7.05 -18.91 8.53
CA ILE A 204 -7.58 -19.40 7.25
C ILE A 204 -9.03 -18.92 7.04
N GLU A 205 -9.75 -18.67 8.13
CA GLU A 205 -11.09 -18.07 8.17
C GLU A 205 -11.16 -16.67 7.52
N PHE A 206 -10.10 -15.85 7.62
CA PHE A 206 -10.03 -14.52 6.99
C PHE A 206 -10.02 -14.61 5.46
N PHE A 207 -9.33 -15.61 4.89
CA PHE A 207 -9.34 -15.83 3.45
C PHE A 207 -10.67 -16.43 2.97
N ASN A 208 -11.33 -17.23 3.81
CA ASN A 208 -12.63 -17.83 3.51
C ASN A 208 -13.78 -16.82 3.61
N SER A 209 -13.68 -15.80 4.46
CA SER A 209 -14.69 -14.74 4.57
C SER A 209 -14.59 -13.68 3.47
N LEU A 210 -13.53 -13.69 2.67
CA LEU A 210 -13.25 -12.74 1.59
C LEU A 210 -13.71 -13.22 0.21
N GLN A 211 -14.34 -14.40 0.10
CA GLN A 211 -14.98 -14.83 -1.15
C GLN A 211 -16.42 -14.30 -1.22
N PRO A 212 -16.85 -13.71 -2.35
CA PRO A 212 -18.26 -13.35 -2.53
C PRO A 212 -19.12 -14.62 -2.50
N GLN A 213 -20.27 -14.55 -1.82
CA GLN A 213 -21.32 -15.57 -1.89
C GLN A 213 -21.93 -15.65 -3.29
#